data_AF-A0A7Y2ED75-F1
#
_entry.id   AF-A0A7Y2ED75-F1
#
_cell.length_a   1.000
_cell.length_b   1.000
_cell.length_c   1.000
_cell.angle_alpha   90.00
_cell.angle_beta   90.00
_cell.angle_gamma   90.00
#
_symmetry.space_group_name_H-M   'P 1'
#
loop_
_entity.id
_entity.type
_entity.pdbx_description
1 polymer ?
#
loop_
_entity_poly.entity_id
_entity_poly.type
_entity_poly.pdbx_seq_one_letter_code
_entity_poly.pdbx_strand_id
1 'polypeptide(L)'
;MNALPRLRPLELLQIPNEGMLLRDPEGFSEEELVLSEPAVFIAAHFDGEHTLEDAQKAFGERYGRMPTESEVRALWDQLSEAFFLENDAFVARKQSRIESFLGTAERAPAHEGVAYPKDPEEAKKTVTRFFEEANSLEQSGEIPSGSLAGLVAPHIDLRHGGPCTALAYRYLAEATHINTVVVLGTSHACPEPAWIVSDKPFQTPLGTVPIDEEAVNYLRSSAPSTKEQLYLHRHEHSIEFQAVFLAALRSLGRSISMVPVL
;
A
#
# COMPACT_ATOMS: atom_id res chain seq x y z
N MET A 1 3.65 37.72 9.06
CA MET A 1 3.46 36.48 9.86
C MET A 1 3.92 35.32 9.02
N ASN A 2 4.42 34.26 9.65
CA ASN A 2 4.78 33.04 8.92
C ASN A 2 3.48 32.33 8.48
N ALA A 3 3.49 31.78 7.28
CA ALA A 3 2.40 30.94 6.80
C ALA A 3 2.27 29.68 7.67
N LEU A 4 1.04 29.15 7.75
CA LEU A 4 0.76 27.85 8.33
C LEU A 4 1.36 26.77 7.41
N PRO A 5 1.91 25.67 7.96
CA PRO A 5 2.53 24.60 7.20
C PRO A 5 1.47 23.92 6.37
N ARG A 6 1.91 23.30 5.28
CA ARG A 6 1.02 22.57 4.39
C ARG A 6 0.56 21.26 5.03
N LEU A 7 -0.72 20.97 4.97
CA LEU A 7 -1.29 19.65 5.24
C LEU A 7 -0.92 18.74 4.08
N ARG A 8 -0.41 17.54 4.40
CA ARG A 8 -0.08 16.51 3.43
C ARG A 8 -1.33 16.07 2.66
N PRO A 9 -1.17 15.44 1.48
CA PRO A 9 -2.26 14.74 0.82
C PRO A 9 -2.69 13.53 1.68
N LEU A 10 -3.80 13.69 2.40
CA LEU A 10 -4.38 12.67 3.28
C LEU A 10 -5.67 12.11 2.67
N GLU A 11 -6.00 10.89 3.03
CA GLU A 11 -7.32 10.33 2.79
C GLU A 11 -8.30 10.89 3.83
N LEU A 12 -9.48 11.31 3.36
CA LEU A 12 -10.55 11.82 4.22
C LEU A 12 -11.78 10.92 4.11
N LEU A 13 -12.19 10.32 5.24
CA LEU A 13 -13.34 9.45 5.33
C LEU A 13 -14.37 10.05 6.28
N GLN A 14 -15.62 10.17 5.84
CA GLN A 14 -16.68 10.67 6.70
C GLN A 14 -17.09 9.61 7.73
N ILE A 15 -17.03 9.95 9.01
CA ILE A 15 -17.55 9.13 10.11
C ILE A 15 -18.89 9.73 10.56
N PRO A 16 -20.03 9.02 10.37
CA PRO A 16 -21.34 9.54 10.69
C PRO A 16 -21.45 10.03 12.14
N ASN A 17 -21.88 11.27 12.32
CA ASN A 17 -22.05 11.94 13.62
C ASN A 17 -20.76 12.18 14.44
N GLU A 18 -19.58 11.83 13.93
CA GLU A 18 -18.30 12.05 14.63
C GLU A 18 -17.42 13.09 13.94
N GLY A 19 -17.36 13.08 12.60
CA GLY A 19 -16.57 14.05 11.84
C GLY A 19 -15.90 13.45 10.62
N MET A 20 -14.70 13.92 10.32
CA MET A 20 -13.87 13.44 9.22
C MET A 20 -12.64 12.73 9.78
N LEU A 21 -12.49 11.46 9.45
CA LEU A 21 -11.27 10.69 9.71
C LEU A 21 -10.22 11.07 8.67
N LEU A 22 -9.05 11.47 9.13
CA LEU A 22 -7.85 11.72 8.34
C LEU A 22 -6.91 10.54 8.51
N ARG A 23 -6.43 9.99 7.40
CA ARG A 23 -5.48 8.89 7.35
C ARG A 23 -4.38 9.17 6.32
N ASP A 24 -3.17 8.71 6.60
CA ASP A 24 -2.05 8.78 5.68
C ASP A 24 -2.02 7.56 4.74
N PRO A 25 -2.44 7.68 3.46
CA PRO A 25 -2.41 6.55 2.53
C PRO A 25 -0.99 6.15 2.15
N GLU A 26 -0.02 7.07 2.25
CA GLU A 26 1.38 6.77 2.00
C GLU A 26 2.04 6.05 3.17
N GLY A 27 1.39 6.00 4.35
CA GLY A 27 1.73 5.28 5.59
C GLY A 27 3.04 5.69 6.29
N PHE A 28 3.40 6.97 6.22
CA PHE A 28 4.47 7.55 7.04
C PHE A 28 4.00 7.83 8.48
N SER A 29 2.69 7.98 8.66
CA SER A 29 1.99 7.97 9.93
C SER A 29 1.13 6.72 10.07
N GLU A 30 1.05 6.19 11.29
CA GLU A 30 0.12 5.12 11.68
C GLU A 30 -1.08 5.68 12.46
N GLU A 31 -1.10 7.00 12.69
CA GLU A 31 -2.16 7.69 13.43
C GLU A 31 -3.41 7.88 12.56
N GLU A 32 -4.56 7.79 13.22
CA GLU A 32 -5.87 8.07 12.67
C GLU A 32 -6.48 9.21 13.48
N LEU A 33 -6.76 10.35 12.84
CA LEU A 33 -7.33 11.51 13.53
C LEU A 33 -8.75 11.78 13.04
N VAL A 34 -9.72 11.84 13.96
CA VAL A 34 -11.06 12.31 13.65
C VAL A 34 -11.15 13.79 13.99
N LEU A 35 -11.41 14.61 12.96
CA LEU A 35 -11.61 16.04 13.09
C LEU A 35 -13.09 16.40 12.98
N SER A 36 -13.53 17.32 13.84
CA SER A 36 -14.85 17.96 13.67
C SER A 36 -14.90 18.80 12.38
N GLU A 37 -16.09 19.05 11.83
CA GLU A 37 -16.24 19.89 10.63
C GLU A 37 -15.57 21.27 10.77
N PRO A 38 -15.71 22.01 11.89
CA PRO A 38 -15.00 23.28 12.07
C PRO A 38 -13.47 23.11 12.07
N ALA A 39 -12.94 22.02 12.65
CA ALA A 39 -11.50 21.75 12.65
C ALA A 39 -10.99 21.41 11.24
N VAL A 40 -11.74 20.64 10.44
CA VAL A 40 -11.43 20.40 9.01
C VAL A 40 -11.38 21.71 8.23
N PHE A 41 -12.32 22.63 8.49
CA PHE A 41 -12.32 23.94 7.85
C PHE A 41 -11.05 24.74 8.16
N ILE A 42 -10.60 24.74 9.42
CA ILE A 42 -9.33 25.38 9.80
C ILE A 42 -8.15 24.66 9.14
N ALA A 43 -8.11 23.32 9.19
CA ALA A 43 -7.05 22.51 8.59
C ALA A 43 -6.91 22.72 7.07
N ALA A 44 -7.99 23.06 6.36
CA ALA A 44 -7.94 23.39 4.94
C ALA A 44 -7.11 24.65 4.61
N HIS A 45 -6.81 25.49 5.61
CA HIS A 45 -5.94 26.67 5.48
C HIS A 45 -4.48 26.37 5.89
N PHE A 46 -4.16 25.13 6.25
CA PHE A 46 -2.80 24.66 6.43
C PHE A 46 -2.30 24.26 5.04
N ASP A 47 -1.90 25.22 4.21
CA ASP A 47 -1.54 24.98 2.81
C ASP A 47 -0.15 25.53 2.41
N GLY A 48 0.56 26.14 3.36
CA GLY A 48 1.83 26.80 3.11
C GLY A 48 1.71 28.25 2.64
N GLU A 49 0.49 28.76 2.45
CA GLU A 49 0.22 30.10 1.92
C GLU A 49 -0.53 30.97 2.92
N HIS A 50 -1.59 30.45 3.55
CA HIS A 50 -2.39 31.21 4.51
C HIS A 50 -1.68 31.40 5.85
N THR A 51 -1.88 32.56 6.46
CA THR A 51 -1.45 32.85 7.83
C THR A 51 -2.53 32.47 8.85
N LEU A 52 -2.16 32.50 10.14
CA LEU A 52 -3.11 32.36 11.24
C LEU A 52 -4.27 33.36 11.13
N GLU A 53 -3.98 34.63 10.82
CA GLU A 53 -5.00 35.68 10.69
C GLU A 53 -5.96 35.40 9.54
N ASP A 54 -5.46 34.87 8.41
CA ASP A 54 -6.29 34.51 7.27
C ASP A 54 -7.26 33.38 7.63
N ALA A 55 -6.75 32.32 8.26
CA ALA A 55 -7.57 31.18 8.72
C ALA A 55 -8.63 31.63 9.74
N GLN A 56 -8.27 32.50 10.69
CA GLN A 56 -9.21 33.05 11.66
C GLN A 56 -10.31 33.86 10.98
N LYS A 57 -9.94 34.75 10.05
CA LYS A 57 -10.88 35.61 9.33
C LYS A 57 -11.87 34.79 8.51
N ALA A 58 -11.38 33.83 7.71
CA ALA A 58 -12.21 32.94 6.92
C ALA A 58 -13.18 32.13 7.79
N PHE A 59 -12.71 31.65 8.94
CA PHE A 59 -13.55 30.95 9.89
C PHE A 59 -14.63 31.86 10.49
N GLY A 60 -14.27 33.09 10.85
CA GLY A 60 -15.21 34.10 11.35
C GLY A 60 -16.32 34.43 10.37
N GLU A 61 -15.98 34.58 9.09
CA GLU A 61 -16.95 34.82 8.01
C GLU A 61 -17.94 33.66 7.85
N ARG A 62 -17.48 32.41 8.01
CA ARG A 62 -18.33 31.22 7.85
C ARG A 62 -19.17 30.88 9.09
N TYR A 63 -18.57 30.96 10.28
CA TYR A 63 -19.17 30.46 11.53
C TYR A 63 -19.61 31.55 12.50
N GLY A 64 -19.38 32.84 12.19
CA GLY A 64 -19.80 33.98 13.02
C GLY A 64 -19.02 34.14 14.34
N ARG A 65 -17.98 33.32 14.57
CA ARG A 65 -17.04 33.46 15.69
C ARG A 65 -15.62 33.35 15.17
N MET A 66 -14.70 34.15 15.68
CA MET A 66 -13.28 34.00 15.38
C MET A 66 -12.68 32.91 16.30
N PRO A 67 -11.96 31.90 15.78
CA PRO A 67 -11.26 30.97 16.63
C PRO A 67 -10.07 31.69 17.29
N THR A 68 -9.78 31.34 18.54
CA THR A 68 -8.62 31.85 19.26
C THR A 68 -7.32 31.28 18.67
N GLU A 69 -6.20 32.00 18.85
CA GLU A 69 -4.87 31.48 18.47
C GLU A 69 -4.58 30.13 19.13
N SER A 70 -5.01 29.94 20.38
CA SER A 70 -4.86 28.68 21.11
C SER A 70 -5.64 27.52 20.45
N GLU A 71 -6.86 27.76 19.96
CA GLU A 71 -7.64 26.74 19.24
C GLU A 71 -6.95 26.32 17.93
N VAL A 72 -6.43 27.27 17.16
CA VAL A 72 -5.70 26.96 15.91
C VAL A 72 -4.37 26.26 16.21
N ARG A 73 -3.67 26.70 17.28
CA ARG A 73 -2.42 26.09 17.72
C ARG A 73 -2.61 24.67 18.23
N ALA A 74 -3.68 24.39 18.96
CA ALA A 74 -4.00 23.04 19.41
C ALA A 74 -4.22 22.10 18.21
N LEU A 75 -4.93 22.56 17.17
CA LEU A 75 -5.09 21.79 15.94
C LEU A 75 -3.76 21.59 15.20
N TRP A 76 -2.91 22.62 15.13
CA TRP A 76 -1.56 22.50 14.59
C TRP A 76 -0.79 21.40 15.30
N ASP A 77 -0.72 21.45 16.64
CA ASP A 77 0.10 20.55 17.43
C ASP A 77 -0.43 19.11 17.26
N GLN A 78 -1.76 18.91 17.27
CA GLN A 78 -2.38 17.61 16.99
C GLN A 78 -2.00 17.06 15.60
N LEU A 79 -2.09 17.88 14.54
CA LEU A 79 -1.74 17.46 13.18
C LEU A 79 -0.22 17.22 13.03
N SER A 80 0.60 18.01 13.71
CA SER A 80 2.06 17.86 13.70
C SER A 80 2.51 16.59 14.42
N GLU A 81 1.92 16.28 15.58
CA GLU A 81 2.18 15.06 16.33
C GLU A 81 1.79 13.81 15.53
N ALA A 82 0.71 13.89 14.76
CA ALA A 82 0.29 12.85 13.83
C ALA A 82 1.09 12.81 12.51
N PHE A 83 2.10 13.67 12.32
CA PHE A 83 2.90 13.76 11.09
C PHE A 83 2.07 14.05 9.81
N PHE A 84 0.98 14.79 9.96
CA PHE A 84 0.08 15.18 8.88
C PHE A 84 0.45 16.52 8.22
N LEU A 85 1.36 17.29 8.84
CA LEU A 85 1.87 18.55 8.30
C LEU A 85 3.25 18.35 7.64
N GLU A 86 3.47 19.01 6.51
CA GLU A 86 4.76 19.13 5.85
C GLU A 86 5.65 20.10 6.63
N ASN A 87 6.37 19.56 7.60
CA ASN A 87 7.33 20.30 8.42
C ASN A 87 8.61 19.47 8.66
N ASP A 88 9.60 20.06 9.33
CA ASP A 88 10.89 19.40 9.59
C ASP A 88 10.75 18.06 10.32
N ALA A 89 9.77 17.95 11.23
CA ALA A 89 9.50 16.71 11.96
C ALA A 89 8.99 15.59 11.02
N PHE A 90 8.08 15.92 10.12
CA PHE A 90 7.63 14.99 9.08
C PHE A 90 8.77 14.63 8.11
N VAL A 91 9.57 15.59 7.66
CA VAL A 91 10.71 15.33 6.77
C VAL A 91 11.69 14.34 7.41
N ALA A 92 12.06 14.55 8.67
CA ALA A 92 12.93 13.64 9.41
C ALA A 92 12.32 12.24 9.57
N ARG A 93 11.01 12.15 9.88
CA ARG A 93 10.28 10.89 9.96
C ARG A 93 10.27 10.15 8.63
N LYS A 94 9.91 10.85 7.54
CA LYS A 94 9.86 10.31 6.18
C LYS A 94 11.22 9.70 5.81
N GLN A 95 12.30 10.45 6.00
CA GLN A 95 13.65 9.98 5.72
C GLN A 95 14.01 8.73 6.56
N SER A 96 13.79 8.79 7.88
CA SER A 96 14.09 7.67 8.78
C SER A 96 13.33 6.39 8.41
N ARG A 97 12.05 6.50 8.07
CA ARG A 97 11.21 5.37 7.65
C ARG A 97 11.66 4.79 6.31
N ILE A 98 12.00 5.63 5.34
CA ILE A 98 12.53 5.20 4.04
C ILE A 98 13.85 4.46 4.22
N GLU A 99 14.79 5.04 4.96
CA GLU A 99 16.10 4.42 5.22
C GLU A 99 15.95 3.08 5.96
N SER A 100 15.07 3.02 6.96
CA SER A 100 14.77 1.78 7.68
C SER A 100 14.25 0.68 6.75
N PHE A 101 13.30 0.99 5.87
CA PHE A 101 12.77 0.03 4.90
C PHE A 101 13.82 -0.38 3.86
N LEU A 102 14.57 0.58 3.31
CA LEU A 102 15.61 0.27 2.33
C LEU A 102 16.72 -0.59 2.94
N GLY A 103 16.99 -0.45 4.24
CA GLY A 103 17.94 -1.26 4.98
C GLY A 103 17.51 -2.71 5.27
N THR A 104 16.25 -3.10 5.01
CA THR A 104 15.83 -4.50 5.18
C THR A 104 16.31 -5.38 4.02
N ALA A 105 16.62 -6.64 4.28
CA ALA A 105 16.98 -7.58 3.21
C ALA A 105 15.75 -8.01 2.37
N GLU A 106 14.59 -8.09 3.01
CA GLU A 106 13.34 -8.58 2.43
C GLU A 106 12.20 -7.61 2.73
N ARG A 107 11.15 -7.63 1.91
CA ARG A 107 9.91 -6.89 2.14
C ARG A 107 8.98 -7.74 3.01
N ALA A 108 8.71 -7.27 4.21
CA ALA A 108 7.79 -7.90 5.16
C ALA A 108 6.34 -7.94 4.61
N PRO A 109 5.52 -8.93 5.02
CA PRO A 109 4.10 -8.95 4.69
C PRO A 109 3.38 -7.83 5.45
N ALA A 110 2.73 -6.92 4.73
CA ALA A 110 2.00 -5.80 5.35
C ALA A 110 0.53 -6.13 5.63
N HIS A 111 -0.03 -7.18 5.01
CA HIS A 111 -1.45 -7.51 5.05
C HIS A 111 -1.76 -8.86 5.72
N GLU A 112 -0.75 -9.51 6.29
CA GLU A 112 -0.95 -10.71 7.10
C GLU A 112 -1.78 -10.40 8.36
N GLY A 113 -2.63 -11.32 8.76
CA GLY A 113 -3.62 -11.14 9.81
C GLY A 113 -4.84 -10.28 9.43
N VAL A 114 -4.80 -9.60 8.27
CA VAL A 114 -5.92 -8.79 7.77
C VAL A 114 -6.55 -9.45 6.54
N ALA A 115 -5.77 -9.64 5.47
CA ALA A 115 -6.24 -10.21 4.22
C ALA A 115 -6.04 -11.74 4.15
N TYR A 116 -5.06 -12.26 4.88
CA TYR A 116 -4.74 -13.69 4.96
C TYR A 116 -4.10 -14.03 6.33
N PRO A 117 -4.17 -15.28 6.83
CA PRO A 117 -3.65 -15.63 8.16
C PRO A 117 -2.14 -15.43 8.32
N LYS A 118 -1.68 -15.08 9.53
CA LYS A 118 -0.25 -15.00 9.87
C LYS A 118 0.38 -16.36 10.14
N ASP A 119 -0.41 -17.28 10.69
CA ASP A 119 0.07 -18.63 11.00
C ASP A 119 0.32 -19.41 9.70
N PRO A 120 1.51 -19.99 9.49
CA PRO A 120 1.86 -20.70 8.26
C PRO A 120 0.91 -21.85 7.90
N GLU A 121 0.44 -22.62 8.88
CA GLU A 121 -0.45 -23.75 8.64
C GLU A 121 -1.86 -23.27 8.26
N GLU A 122 -2.38 -22.25 8.93
CA GLU A 122 -3.67 -21.64 8.58
C GLU A 122 -3.61 -20.92 7.23
N ALA A 123 -2.50 -20.24 6.91
CA ALA A 123 -2.27 -19.66 5.60
C ALA A 123 -2.28 -20.74 4.50
N LYS A 124 -1.62 -21.87 4.75
CA LYS A 124 -1.55 -22.99 3.82
C LYS A 124 -2.92 -23.61 3.58
N LYS A 125 -3.68 -23.86 4.65
CA LYS A 125 -5.08 -24.34 4.56
C LYS A 125 -5.95 -23.35 3.78
N THR A 126 -5.79 -22.06 4.04
CA THR A 126 -6.56 -21.00 3.36
C THR A 126 -6.30 -20.98 1.86
N VAL A 127 -5.04 -20.98 1.44
CA VAL A 127 -4.71 -20.99 0.00
C VAL A 127 -5.09 -22.31 -0.66
N THR A 128 -4.90 -23.45 0.02
CA THR A 128 -5.36 -24.76 -0.47
C THR A 128 -6.88 -24.75 -0.74
N ARG A 129 -7.66 -24.24 0.21
CA ARG A 129 -9.11 -24.08 0.06
C ARG A 129 -9.47 -23.19 -1.13
N PHE A 130 -8.73 -22.11 -1.38
CA PHE A 130 -8.97 -21.26 -2.56
C PHE A 130 -8.80 -22.03 -3.87
N PHE A 131 -7.77 -22.88 -3.98
CA PHE A 131 -7.59 -23.74 -5.17
C PHE A 131 -8.69 -24.80 -5.30
N GLU A 132 -9.12 -25.42 -4.19
CA GLU A 132 -10.24 -26.37 -4.18
C GLU A 132 -11.54 -25.71 -4.64
N GLU A 133 -11.90 -24.57 -4.05
CA GLU A 133 -13.08 -23.79 -4.43
C GLU A 133 -13.01 -23.38 -5.90
N ALA A 134 -11.88 -22.86 -6.36
CA ALA A 134 -11.68 -22.51 -7.76
C ALA A 134 -11.97 -23.69 -8.70
N ASN A 135 -11.47 -24.88 -8.38
CA ASN A 135 -11.65 -26.09 -9.21
C ASN A 135 -13.10 -26.58 -9.23
N SER A 136 -13.90 -26.24 -8.22
CA SER A 136 -15.32 -26.58 -8.14
C SER A 136 -16.25 -25.58 -8.82
N LEU A 137 -15.76 -24.40 -9.22
CA LEU A 137 -16.58 -23.41 -9.91
C LEU A 137 -16.98 -23.95 -11.28
N GLU A 138 -18.29 -24.00 -11.55
CA GLU A 138 -18.86 -24.43 -12.84
C GLU A 138 -18.29 -23.63 -14.03
N GLN A 139 -17.95 -22.37 -13.79
CA GLN A 139 -17.41 -21.43 -14.77
C GLN A 139 -15.89 -21.53 -14.92
N SER A 140 -15.23 -22.44 -14.19
CA SER A 140 -13.78 -22.52 -14.19
C SER A 140 -13.19 -22.99 -15.53
N GLY A 141 -14.02 -23.62 -16.36
CA GLY A 141 -13.68 -24.02 -17.72
C GLY A 141 -12.54 -25.04 -17.79
N GLU A 142 -12.22 -25.44 -19.01
CA GLU A 142 -10.96 -26.14 -19.26
C GLU A 142 -9.81 -25.13 -19.23
N ILE A 143 -8.62 -25.61 -18.86
CA ILE A 143 -7.38 -24.84 -18.98
C ILE A 143 -7.03 -24.73 -20.47
N PRO A 144 -7.04 -23.53 -21.10
CA PRO A 144 -6.50 -23.27 -22.42
C PRO A 144 -5.21 -24.04 -22.71
N SER A 145 -5.21 -24.71 -23.86
CA SER A 145 -4.02 -25.33 -24.41
C SER A 145 -3.06 -24.26 -24.94
N GLY A 146 -1.74 -24.49 -24.76
CA GLY A 146 -0.69 -23.61 -25.26
C GLY A 146 0.33 -23.21 -24.21
N SER A 147 1.23 -22.28 -24.58
CA SER A 147 2.21 -21.70 -23.67
C SER A 147 1.62 -20.51 -22.91
N LEU A 148 1.77 -20.49 -21.59
CA LEU A 148 1.32 -19.37 -20.76
C LEU A 148 2.19 -18.13 -21.00
N ALA A 149 1.64 -17.12 -21.67
CA ALA A 149 2.29 -15.83 -21.89
C ALA A 149 2.02 -14.82 -20.77
N GLY A 150 0.88 -14.96 -20.08
CA GLY A 150 0.48 -14.09 -18.98
C GLY A 150 -0.87 -14.50 -18.41
N LEU A 151 -1.16 -14.06 -17.19
CA LEU A 151 -2.45 -14.22 -16.53
C LEU A 151 -2.89 -12.90 -15.93
N VAL A 152 -4.20 -12.73 -15.75
CA VAL A 152 -4.79 -11.60 -15.03
C VAL A 152 -5.47 -12.16 -13.80
N ALA A 153 -5.06 -11.65 -12.63
CA ALA A 153 -5.62 -12.02 -11.35
C ALA A 153 -6.07 -10.76 -10.61
N PRO A 154 -7.16 -10.81 -9.83
CA PRO A 154 -7.55 -9.67 -9.02
C PRO A 154 -6.54 -9.46 -7.88
N HIS A 155 -6.54 -8.25 -7.34
CA HIS A 155 -5.82 -7.90 -6.11
C HIS A 155 -6.77 -7.45 -4.99
N ILE A 156 -8.06 -7.74 -5.12
CA ILE A 156 -9.00 -7.53 -4.00
C ILE A 156 -8.58 -8.38 -2.80
N ASP A 157 -8.95 -7.93 -1.61
CA ASP A 157 -8.78 -8.65 -0.35
C ASP A 157 -9.04 -10.16 -0.51
N LEU A 158 -8.06 -10.99 -0.15
CA LEU A 158 -8.09 -12.44 -0.39
C LEU A 158 -9.23 -13.15 0.34
N ARG A 159 -9.79 -12.57 1.40
CA ARG A 159 -11.00 -13.10 2.06
C ARG A 159 -12.20 -13.14 1.13
N HIS A 160 -12.22 -12.27 0.12
CA HIS A 160 -13.28 -12.15 -0.87
C HIS A 160 -12.84 -12.67 -2.25
N GLY A 161 -11.60 -12.39 -2.65
CA GLY A 161 -11.09 -12.68 -4.00
C GLY A 161 -10.20 -13.92 -4.12
N GLY A 162 -9.93 -14.63 -3.03
CA GLY A 162 -9.01 -15.77 -3.01
C GLY A 162 -9.29 -16.83 -4.07
N PRO A 163 -10.52 -17.37 -4.17
CA PRO A 163 -10.85 -18.38 -5.18
C PRO A 163 -10.72 -17.88 -6.63
N CYS A 164 -11.07 -16.62 -6.89
CA CYS A 164 -10.91 -16.00 -8.22
C CYS A 164 -9.43 -15.84 -8.59
N THR A 165 -8.58 -15.48 -7.62
CA THR A 165 -7.12 -15.44 -7.79
C THR A 165 -6.56 -16.84 -8.06
N ALA A 166 -6.98 -17.84 -7.28
CA ALA A 166 -6.57 -19.23 -7.46
C ALA A 166 -6.96 -19.80 -8.83
N LEU A 167 -8.12 -19.40 -9.36
CA LEU A 167 -8.56 -19.74 -10.72
C LEU A 167 -7.54 -19.30 -11.78
N ALA A 168 -6.97 -18.10 -11.68
CA ALA A 168 -5.90 -17.66 -12.58
C ALA A 168 -4.59 -18.44 -12.35
N TYR A 169 -4.27 -18.73 -11.09
CA TYR A 169 -3.01 -19.39 -10.72
C TYR A 169 -2.95 -20.90 -11.03
N ARG A 170 -4.09 -21.57 -11.28
CA ARG A 170 -4.07 -22.99 -11.71
C ARG A 170 -3.25 -23.18 -12.99
N TYR A 171 -3.31 -22.22 -13.90
CA TYR A 171 -2.57 -22.23 -15.17
C TYR A 171 -1.07 -22.18 -14.91
N LEU A 172 -0.65 -21.28 -14.01
CA LEU A 172 0.74 -21.18 -13.61
C LEU A 172 1.19 -22.45 -12.88
N ALA A 173 0.32 -23.08 -12.07
CA ALA A 173 0.62 -24.32 -11.38
C ALA A 173 1.00 -25.46 -12.35
N GLU A 174 0.33 -25.54 -13.50
CA GLU A 174 0.62 -26.53 -14.56
C GLU A 174 1.79 -26.12 -15.48
N ALA A 175 2.03 -24.83 -15.65
CA ALA A 175 3.14 -24.30 -16.45
C ALA A 175 4.50 -24.43 -15.73
N THR A 176 4.94 -25.67 -15.47
CA THR A 176 6.15 -26.01 -14.69
C THR A 176 7.47 -25.52 -15.28
N HIS A 177 7.48 -25.16 -16.57
CA HIS A 177 8.63 -24.56 -17.25
C HIS A 177 8.85 -23.08 -16.91
N ILE A 178 7.88 -22.42 -16.28
CA ILE A 178 7.98 -21.02 -15.87
C ILE A 178 8.62 -20.95 -14.49
N ASN A 179 9.78 -20.28 -14.44
CA ASN A 179 10.58 -20.08 -13.23
C ASN A 179 10.68 -18.61 -12.81
N THR A 180 10.35 -17.65 -13.69
CA THR A 180 10.34 -16.22 -13.36
C THR A 180 8.99 -15.63 -13.74
N VAL A 181 8.35 -14.93 -12.79
CA VAL A 181 7.06 -14.28 -13.00
C VAL A 181 7.19 -12.78 -12.79
N VAL A 182 6.96 -12.01 -13.85
CA VAL A 182 6.85 -10.54 -13.72
C VAL A 182 5.46 -10.23 -13.17
N VAL A 183 5.41 -9.60 -11.99
CA VAL A 183 4.16 -9.23 -11.33
C VAL A 183 3.97 -7.73 -11.50
N LEU A 184 3.00 -7.35 -12.34
CA LEU A 184 2.60 -5.96 -12.55
C LEU A 184 1.50 -5.61 -11.54
N GLY A 185 1.83 -4.77 -10.57
CA GLY A 185 0.90 -4.22 -9.59
C GLY A 185 0.35 -2.86 -10.01
N THR A 186 -0.58 -2.34 -9.22
CA THR A 186 -1.08 -0.97 -9.33
C THR A 186 -0.66 -0.22 -8.09
N SER A 187 -0.05 0.96 -8.24
CA SER A 187 0.26 1.82 -7.10
C SER A 187 -0.97 2.59 -6.65
N HIS A 188 -1.41 2.33 -5.41
CA HIS A 188 -2.51 3.08 -4.81
C HIS A 188 -2.05 4.42 -4.21
N ALA A 189 -0.75 4.53 -3.90
CA ALA A 189 -0.18 5.70 -3.24
C ALA A 189 0.69 6.57 -4.17
N CYS A 190 1.05 6.11 -5.38
CA CYS A 190 1.86 6.93 -6.28
C CYS A 190 0.99 7.98 -7.01
N PRO A 191 1.33 9.27 -6.90
CA PRO A 191 0.57 10.34 -7.56
C PRO A 191 0.89 10.45 -9.07
N GLU A 192 1.97 9.82 -9.55
CA GLU A 192 2.45 9.94 -10.93
C GLU A 192 2.67 8.55 -11.57
N PRO A 193 2.46 8.40 -12.89
CA PRO A 193 2.80 7.16 -13.59
C PRO A 193 4.31 6.90 -13.51
N ALA A 194 4.69 5.83 -12.80
CA ALA A 194 6.07 5.38 -12.68
C ALA A 194 6.13 3.85 -12.76
N TRP A 195 7.24 3.33 -13.27
CA TRP A 195 7.58 1.91 -13.16
C TRP A 195 8.56 1.73 -12.02
N ILE A 196 8.11 1.13 -10.93
CA ILE A 196 8.90 1.01 -9.71
C ILE A 196 9.24 -0.46 -9.51
N VAL A 197 10.49 -0.82 -9.80
CA VAL A 197 10.94 -2.21 -9.71
C VAL A 197 11.65 -2.45 -8.38
N SER A 198 11.05 -3.27 -7.51
CA SER A 198 11.65 -3.61 -6.22
C SER A 198 12.74 -4.68 -6.36
N ASP A 199 13.81 -4.52 -5.59
CA ASP A 199 14.94 -5.43 -5.47
C ASP A 199 14.88 -6.31 -4.21
N LYS A 200 13.74 -6.30 -3.51
CA LYS A 200 13.55 -7.07 -2.28
C LYS A 200 12.72 -8.33 -2.55
N PRO A 201 13.16 -9.51 -2.08
CA PRO A 201 12.29 -10.68 -1.93
C PRO A 201 11.06 -10.37 -1.06
N PHE A 202 9.95 -11.04 -1.34
CA PHE A 202 8.67 -10.81 -0.63
C PHE A 202 8.45 -11.92 0.39
N GLN A 203 8.43 -11.56 1.67
CA GLN A 203 8.08 -12.48 2.74
C GLN A 203 6.57 -12.76 2.74
N THR A 204 6.21 -14.01 3.00
CA THR A 204 4.84 -14.43 3.25
C THR A 204 4.84 -15.50 4.35
N PRO A 205 3.69 -15.77 5.00
CA PRO A 205 3.56 -16.90 5.92
C PRO A 205 3.88 -18.27 5.30
N LEU A 206 3.83 -18.40 3.97
CA LEU A 206 4.14 -19.62 3.23
C LEU A 206 5.63 -19.72 2.83
N GLY A 207 6.43 -18.73 3.20
CA GLY A 207 7.84 -18.59 2.83
C GLY A 207 8.11 -17.39 1.93
N THR A 208 9.39 -17.04 1.80
CA THR A 208 9.84 -15.91 0.99
C THR A 208 9.83 -16.26 -0.51
N VAL A 209 9.27 -15.38 -1.33
CA VAL A 209 9.37 -15.42 -2.78
C VAL A 209 10.64 -14.67 -3.20
N PRO A 210 11.66 -15.35 -3.75
CA PRO A 210 12.88 -14.70 -4.20
C PRO A 210 12.60 -13.83 -5.42
N ILE A 211 13.44 -12.83 -5.63
CA ILE A 211 13.44 -12.07 -6.87
C ILE A 211 14.34 -12.72 -7.93
N ASP A 212 14.06 -12.44 -9.20
CA ASP A 212 15.02 -12.67 -10.28
C ASP A 212 15.95 -11.47 -10.38
N GLU A 213 17.14 -11.58 -9.79
CA GLU A 213 18.10 -10.46 -9.70
C GLU A 213 18.54 -9.95 -11.07
N GLU A 214 18.72 -10.83 -12.05
CA GLU A 214 19.14 -10.44 -13.40
C GLU A 214 18.04 -9.61 -14.08
N ALA A 215 16.80 -10.11 -14.05
CA ALA A 215 15.67 -9.40 -14.65
C ALA A 215 15.34 -8.09 -13.91
N VAL A 216 15.40 -8.08 -12.58
CA VAL A 216 15.22 -6.86 -11.77
C VAL A 216 16.27 -5.81 -12.13
N ASN A 217 17.56 -6.19 -12.18
CA ASN A 217 18.64 -5.26 -12.51
C ASN A 217 18.50 -4.72 -13.94
N TYR A 218 18.12 -5.58 -14.89
CA TYR A 218 17.84 -5.18 -16.26
C TYR A 218 16.75 -4.10 -16.34
N LEU A 219 15.59 -4.33 -15.70
CA LEU A 219 14.48 -3.36 -15.75
C LEU A 219 14.81 -2.06 -15.02
N ARG A 220 15.44 -2.13 -13.85
CA ARG A 220 15.86 -0.94 -13.07
C ARG A 220 16.84 -0.05 -13.83
N SER A 221 17.68 -0.63 -14.68
CA SER A 221 18.59 0.15 -15.53
C SER A 221 17.85 1.02 -16.56
N SER A 222 16.63 0.64 -16.94
CA SER A 222 15.79 1.36 -17.91
C SER A 222 14.78 2.29 -17.23
N ALA A 223 14.41 2.01 -15.98
CA ALA A 223 13.45 2.79 -15.18
C ALA A 223 13.97 2.96 -13.75
N PRO A 224 14.89 3.90 -13.50
CA PRO A 224 15.43 4.14 -12.17
C PRO A 224 14.35 4.75 -11.26
N SER A 225 14.21 4.21 -10.05
CA SER A 225 13.28 4.70 -9.03
C SER A 225 14.03 5.49 -7.94
N THR A 226 13.37 6.51 -7.41
CA THR A 226 13.80 7.21 -6.18
C THR A 226 13.62 6.32 -4.95
N LYS A 227 14.24 6.71 -3.83
CA LYS A 227 14.10 6.00 -2.55
C LYS A 227 12.65 6.03 -2.05
N GLU A 228 11.98 7.15 -2.25
CA GLU A 228 10.57 7.40 -1.94
C GLU A 228 9.67 6.46 -2.75
N GLN A 229 9.92 6.32 -4.06
CA GLN A 229 9.18 5.39 -4.91
C GLN A 229 9.36 3.94 -4.47
N LEU A 230 10.60 3.51 -4.18
CA LEU A 230 10.85 2.15 -3.67
C LEU A 230 10.10 1.90 -2.35
N TYR A 231 10.00 2.91 -1.49
CA TYR A 231 9.25 2.82 -0.23
C TYR A 231 7.74 2.57 -0.41
N LEU A 232 7.16 2.92 -1.57
CA LEU A 232 5.75 2.65 -1.88
C LEU A 232 5.45 1.16 -1.94
N HIS A 233 6.44 0.32 -2.28
CA HIS A 233 6.24 -1.13 -2.28
C HIS A 233 5.78 -1.61 -0.91
N ARG A 234 6.33 -1.10 0.19
CA ARG A 234 6.25 -1.72 1.53
C ARG A 234 4.84 -2.07 2.01
N HIS A 235 3.81 -1.29 1.65
CA HIS A 235 2.40 -1.47 2.03
C HIS A 235 1.51 -1.70 0.80
N GLU A 236 2.08 -1.89 -0.38
CA GLU A 236 1.29 -2.15 -1.58
C GLU A 236 0.82 -3.61 -1.60
N HIS A 237 -0.50 -3.80 -1.61
CA HIS A 237 -1.13 -5.11 -1.54
C HIS A 237 -1.23 -5.79 -2.91
N SER A 238 -1.27 -5.03 -4.00
CA SER A 238 -1.52 -5.57 -5.34
C SER A 238 -0.49 -6.61 -5.78
N ILE A 239 0.76 -6.44 -5.38
CA ILE A 239 1.86 -7.39 -5.61
C ILE A 239 1.95 -8.42 -4.47
N GLU A 240 1.74 -8.00 -3.22
CA GLU A 240 1.87 -8.88 -2.05
C GLU A 240 0.91 -10.07 -2.11
N PHE A 241 -0.33 -9.85 -2.53
CA PHE A 241 -1.30 -10.93 -2.68
C PHE A 241 -0.87 -11.94 -3.73
N GLN A 242 -0.27 -11.50 -4.83
CA GLN A 242 0.30 -12.39 -5.85
C GLN A 242 1.48 -13.20 -5.29
N ALA A 243 2.31 -12.58 -4.45
CA ALA A 243 3.41 -13.26 -3.78
C ALA A 243 2.94 -14.41 -2.88
N VAL A 244 1.78 -14.28 -2.21
CA VAL A 244 1.18 -15.38 -1.42
C VAL A 244 0.92 -16.62 -2.29
N PHE A 245 0.36 -16.44 -3.49
CA PHE A 245 0.11 -17.57 -4.40
C PHE A 245 1.41 -18.13 -5.00
N LEU A 246 2.38 -17.27 -5.34
CA LEU A 246 3.71 -17.73 -5.78
C LEU A 246 4.42 -18.53 -4.68
N ALA A 247 4.36 -18.09 -3.42
CA ALA A 247 4.90 -18.81 -2.27
C ALA A 247 4.20 -20.16 -2.07
N ALA A 248 2.87 -20.22 -2.26
CA ALA A 248 2.13 -21.48 -2.22
C ALA A 248 2.62 -22.46 -3.29
N LEU A 249 2.83 -22.02 -4.54
CA LEU A 249 3.40 -22.86 -5.59
C LEU A 249 4.83 -23.31 -5.24
N ARG A 250 5.66 -22.43 -4.67
CA ARG A 250 7.00 -22.79 -4.19
C ARG A 250 6.97 -23.85 -3.09
N SER A 251 6.01 -23.78 -2.17
CA SER A 251 5.83 -24.78 -1.11
C SER A 251 5.49 -26.18 -1.65
N LEU A 252 4.99 -26.25 -2.90
CA LEU A 252 4.74 -27.49 -3.65
C LEU A 252 5.96 -27.95 -4.48
N GLY A 253 7.13 -27.33 -4.29
CA GLY A 253 8.38 -27.71 -4.96
C GLY A 253 8.67 -26.94 -6.25
N ARG A 254 7.90 -25.90 -6.58
CA ARG A 254 8.20 -25.05 -7.73
C ARG A 254 9.40 -24.13 -7.46
N SER A 255 10.30 -23.99 -8.42
CA SER A 255 11.39 -23.03 -8.37
C SER A 255 11.02 -21.72 -9.06
N ILE A 256 10.11 -20.94 -8.45
CA ILE A 256 9.64 -19.66 -9.01
C ILE A 256 10.27 -18.46 -8.30
N SER A 257 10.85 -17.53 -9.04
CA SER A 257 11.19 -16.18 -8.61
C SER A 257 10.21 -15.16 -9.20
N MET A 258 10.22 -13.94 -8.69
CA MET A 258 9.37 -12.86 -9.18
C MET A 258 10.15 -11.60 -9.58
N VAL A 259 9.54 -10.78 -10.42
CA VAL A 259 9.98 -9.41 -10.71
C VAL A 259 8.84 -8.48 -10.35
N PRO A 260 8.86 -7.87 -9.14
CA PRO A 260 7.81 -6.98 -8.66
C PRO A 260 7.92 -5.61 -9.34
N VAL A 261 6.95 -5.28 -10.18
CA VAL A 261 6.86 -3.99 -10.86
C VAL A 261 5.57 -3.31 -10.42
N LEU A 262 5.72 -2.18 -9.74
CA LEU A 262 4.63 -1.32 -9.31
C LEU A 262 4.41 -0.15 -10.27
#